data_AF-A0A3R7RBJ5-F1
#
_entry.id   AF-A0A3R7RBJ5-F1
#
_cell.length_a   1.000
_cell.length_b   1.000
_cell.length_c   1.000
_cell.angle_alpha   90.00
_cell.angle_beta   90.00
_cell.angle_gamma   90.00
#
_symmetry.space_group_name_H-M   'P 1'
#
loop_
_entity.id
_entity.type
_entity.pdbx_description
1 polymer ?
#
loop_
_entity_poly.entity_id
_entity_poly.type
_entity_poly.pdbx_seq_one_letter_code
_entity_poly.pdbx_strand_id
1 'polypeptide(L)'
;MWWVPWILSTGLLGGAIIVSYSIVLLNSFGDFPVPQPVTGNYLESPYWLGLHKNSTAAIAVFQVFGAIGYVVWQWSLVAERPTRGLLADTRWLLFANALFLLPSVLWPFAAHKLLQDETSLLWAILSSSCLWLAAIGLLMLIGGTFEDNRESPQALVGLLFTSTVVVVADGAGWSALAIYRAVHHLVT
;
A
#
# COMPACT_ATOMS: atom_id res chain seq x y z
N MET A 1 28.41 -5.16 0.00
CA MET A 1 27.18 -5.70 -0.60
C MET A 1 26.05 -4.69 -0.40
N TRP A 2 25.70 -3.93 -1.44
CA TRP A 2 24.72 -2.84 -1.34
C TRP A 2 23.28 -3.35 -1.19
N TRP A 3 23.01 -4.58 -1.65
CA TRP A 3 21.70 -5.22 -1.62
C TRP A 3 21.33 -5.82 -0.25
N VAL A 4 22.28 -6.01 0.67
CA VAL A 4 21.98 -6.61 2.00
C VAL A 4 21.06 -5.69 2.82
N PRO A 5 21.38 -4.40 3.03
CA PRO A 5 20.47 -3.48 3.72
C PRO A 5 19.10 -3.37 3.04
N TRP A 6 19.08 -3.44 1.71
CA TRP A 6 17.88 -3.40 0.90
C TRP A 6 16.95 -4.59 1.18
N ILE A 7 17.47 -5.82 1.03
CA ILE A 7 16.70 -7.04 1.28
C ILE A 7 16.21 -7.09 2.72
N LEU A 8 17.04 -6.69 3.69
CA LEU A 8 16.62 -6.63 5.09
C LEU A 8 15.50 -5.60 5.29
N SER A 9 15.62 -4.40 4.73
CA SER A 9 14.59 -3.36 4.82
C SER A 9 13.27 -3.82 4.20
N THR A 10 13.31 -4.29 2.95
CA THR A 10 12.12 -4.77 2.23
C THR A 10 11.51 -5.99 2.89
N GLY A 11 12.33 -6.95 3.34
CA GLY A 11 11.85 -8.17 4.00
C GLY A 11 11.18 -7.88 5.34
N LEU A 12 11.81 -7.05 6.19
CA LEU A 12 11.26 -6.68 7.50
C LEU A 12 9.98 -5.85 7.35
N LEU A 13 9.99 -4.81 6.51
CA LEU A 13 8.82 -3.95 6.31
C LEU A 13 7.71 -4.67 5.55
N GLY A 14 8.03 -5.46 4.53
CA GLY A 14 7.05 -6.29 3.81
C GLY A 14 6.41 -7.35 4.73
N GLY A 15 7.21 -8.01 5.57
CA GLY A 15 6.70 -8.89 6.62
C GLY A 15 5.81 -8.15 7.61
N ALA A 16 6.19 -6.94 8.03
CA ALA A 16 5.39 -6.10 8.92
C ALA A 16 4.04 -5.70 8.30
N ILE A 17 3.96 -5.48 6.98
CA ILE A 17 2.69 -5.24 6.29
C ILE A 17 1.78 -6.46 6.46
N ILE A 18 2.27 -7.66 6.14
CA ILE A 18 1.47 -8.89 6.26
C ILE A 18 1.00 -9.10 7.71
N VAL A 19 1.88 -8.88 8.69
CA VAL A 19 1.55 -8.98 10.11
C VAL A 19 0.51 -7.94 10.52
N SER A 20 0.67 -6.67 10.12
CA SER A 20 -0.29 -5.61 10.44
C SER A 20 -1.68 -5.88 9.88
N TYR A 21 -1.77 -6.35 8.63
CA TYR A 21 -3.03 -6.75 8.01
C TYR A 21 -3.64 -7.96 8.74
N SER A 22 -2.82 -8.94 9.13
CA SER A 22 -3.29 -10.13 9.85
C SER A 22 -3.79 -9.81 11.25
N ILE A 23 -3.15 -8.86 11.94
CA ILE A 23 -3.57 -8.41 13.28
C ILE A 23 -4.86 -7.61 13.17
N VAL A 24 -4.94 -6.66 12.25
CA VAL A 24 -6.00 -5.65 12.22
C VAL A 24 -7.18 -6.06 11.35
N LEU A 25 -6.96 -6.45 10.09
CA LEU A 25 -8.05 -6.77 9.15
C LEU A 25 -8.65 -8.15 9.43
N LEU A 26 -7.82 -9.13 9.78
CA LEU A 26 -8.30 -10.48 10.13
C LEU A 26 -8.69 -10.59 11.61
N ASN A 27 -8.37 -9.56 12.42
CA ASN A 27 -8.61 -9.55 13.87
C ASN A 27 -8.13 -10.86 14.56
N SER A 28 -6.95 -11.35 14.17
CA SER A 28 -6.46 -12.69 14.57
C SER A 28 -6.39 -12.92 16.08
N PHE A 29 -6.32 -11.85 16.88
CA PHE A 29 -6.22 -11.89 18.34
C PHE A 29 -7.48 -11.39 19.07
N GLY A 30 -8.47 -10.84 18.35
CA GLY A 30 -9.68 -10.27 18.94
C GLY A 30 -9.56 -8.81 19.40
N ASP A 31 -8.36 -8.21 19.32
CA ASP A 31 -8.06 -6.86 19.81
C ASP A 31 -8.55 -5.72 18.89
N PHE A 32 -8.97 -6.03 17.67
CA PHE A 32 -9.42 -5.08 16.65
C PHE A 32 -10.86 -5.37 16.21
N PRO A 33 -11.85 -5.27 17.13
CA PRO A 33 -13.25 -5.50 16.79
C PRO A 33 -13.77 -4.43 15.83
N VAL A 34 -14.40 -4.85 14.75
CA VAL A 34 -15.10 -3.97 13.81
C VAL A 34 -16.61 -4.00 14.06
N PRO A 35 -17.35 -2.89 13.86
CA PRO A 35 -18.78 -2.81 14.18
C PRO A 35 -19.67 -3.78 13.37
N GLN A 36 -19.24 -4.14 12.16
CA GLN A 36 -19.94 -5.11 11.31
C GLN A 36 -19.27 -6.48 11.38
N PRO A 37 -20.04 -7.58 11.44
CA PRO A 37 -19.47 -8.92 11.52
C PRO A 37 -18.60 -9.18 10.29
N VAL A 38 -17.33 -9.53 10.52
CA VAL A 38 -16.46 -10.03 9.46
C VAL A 38 -17.04 -11.37 9.01
N THR A 39 -17.68 -11.40 7.84
CA THR A 39 -18.32 -12.62 7.29
C THR A 39 -17.30 -13.70 6.86
N GLY A 40 -16.03 -13.56 7.26
CA GLY A 40 -14.91 -14.38 6.83
C GLY A 40 -14.50 -14.15 5.38
N ASN A 41 -15.22 -13.32 4.62
CA ASN A 41 -14.95 -13.04 3.21
C ASN A 41 -14.26 -11.69 3.04
N TYR A 42 -13.03 -11.70 2.50
CA TYR A 42 -12.26 -10.49 2.22
C TYR A 42 -13.02 -9.48 1.34
N LEU A 43 -13.82 -9.97 0.37
CA LEU A 43 -14.57 -9.11 -0.55
C LEU A 43 -15.71 -8.33 0.11
N GLU A 44 -16.10 -8.72 1.32
CA GLU A 44 -17.16 -8.10 2.12
C GLU A 44 -16.59 -7.42 3.37
N SER A 45 -15.27 -7.30 3.46
CA SER A 45 -14.60 -6.66 4.59
C SER A 45 -15.08 -5.21 4.77
N PRO A 46 -15.34 -4.75 6.02
CA PRO A 46 -15.75 -3.38 6.28
C PRO A 46 -14.69 -2.35 5.88
N TYR A 47 -13.42 -2.77 5.74
CA TYR A 47 -12.32 -1.94 5.25
C TYR A 47 -12.50 -1.49 3.79
N TRP A 48 -13.42 -2.09 3.05
CA TRP A 48 -13.85 -1.61 1.72
C TRP A 48 -14.83 -0.44 1.78
N LEU A 49 -15.22 0.01 2.97
CA LEU A 49 -16.11 1.15 3.16
C LEU A 49 -17.38 1.02 2.28
N GLY A 50 -17.97 -0.19 2.28
CA GLY A 50 -19.19 -0.49 1.54
C GLY A 50 -19.09 -0.43 0.01
N LEU A 51 -17.87 -0.49 -0.55
CA LEU A 51 -17.67 -0.62 -1.99
C LEU A 51 -18.38 -1.87 -2.54
N HIS A 52 -18.94 -1.78 -3.74
CA HIS A 52 -19.63 -2.89 -4.37
C HIS A 52 -18.68 -4.09 -4.61
N LYS A 53 -19.17 -5.31 -4.31
CA LYS A 53 -18.38 -6.55 -4.36
C LYS A 53 -17.62 -6.78 -5.67
N ASN A 54 -18.22 -6.44 -6.82
CA ASN A 54 -17.56 -6.57 -8.12
C ASN A 54 -16.36 -5.61 -8.27
N SER A 55 -16.49 -4.38 -7.76
CA SER A 55 -15.40 -3.41 -7.77
C SER A 55 -14.28 -3.87 -6.84
N THR A 56 -14.64 -4.35 -5.65
CA THR A 56 -13.72 -4.95 -4.69
C THR A 56 -12.96 -6.13 -5.28
N ALA A 57 -13.66 -7.05 -5.96
CA ALA A 57 -13.03 -8.21 -6.60
C ALA A 57 -12.06 -7.79 -7.71
N ALA A 58 -12.41 -6.80 -8.52
CA ALA A 58 -11.52 -6.27 -9.55
C ALA A 58 -10.25 -5.65 -8.92
N ILE A 59 -10.39 -4.84 -7.88
CA ILE A 59 -9.27 -4.25 -7.15
C ILE A 59 -8.38 -5.33 -6.54
N ALA A 60 -8.97 -6.36 -5.92
CA ALA A 60 -8.22 -7.48 -5.33
C ALA A 60 -7.37 -8.22 -6.36
N VAL A 61 -7.89 -8.42 -7.58
CA VAL A 61 -7.12 -9.01 -8.70
C VAL A 61 -5.93 -8.12 -9.06
N PHE A 62 -6.15 -6.80 -9.19
CA PHE A 62 -5.05 -5.87 -9.44
C PHE A 62 -4.03 -5.86 -8.29
N GLN A 63 -4.45 -5.96 -7.03
CA GLN A 63 -3.58 -6.06 -5.87
C GLN A 63 -2.68 -7.28 -5.93
N VAL A 64 -3.19 -8.45 -6.35
CA VAL A 64 -2.36 -9.65 -6.55
C VAL A 64 -1.31 -9.43 -7.65
N PHE A 65 -1.71 -8.88 -8.80
CA PHE A 65 -0.76 -8.58 -9.87
C PHE A 65 0.27 -7.51 -9.46
N GLY A 66 -0.16 -6.50 -8.68
CA GLY A 66 0.71 -5.49 -8.11
C GLY A 66 1.73 -6.09 -7.13
N ALA A 67 1.29 -6.97 -6.24
CA ALA A 67 2.19 -7.64 -5.29
C ALA A 67 3.24 -8.50 -6.00
N ILE A 68 2.84 -9.30 -6.99
CA ILE A 68 3.76 -10.08 -7.83
C ILE A 68 4.70 -9.14 -8.58
N GLY A 69 4.17 -8.08 -9.17
CA GLY A 69 4.92 -7.07 -9.90
C GLY A 69 6.00 -6.39 -9.07
N TYR A 70 5.66 -6.03 -7.83
CA TYR A 70 6.60 -5.47 -6.87
C TYR A 70 7.73 -6.45 -6.54
N VAL A 71 7.42 -7.74 -6.31
CA VAL A 71 8.44 -8.78 -6.06
C VAL A 71 9.37 -8.96 -7.26
N VAL A 72 8.83 -8.96 -8.49
CA VAL A 72 9.64 -9.04 -9.72
C VAL A 72 10.56 -7.83 -9.86
N TRP A 73 10.07 -6.62 -9.58
CA TRP A 73 10.89 -5.41 -9.59
C TRP A 73 11.98 -5.44 -8.52
N GLN A 74 11.65 -5.88 -7.30
CA GLN A 74 12.61 -6.08 -6.21
C GLN A 74 13.74 -7.02 -6.60
N TRP A 75 13.39 -8.15 -7.24
CA TRP A 75 14.36 -9.11 -7.76
C TRP A 75 15.26 -8.48 -8.84
N SER A 76 14.69 -7.68 -9.73
CA SER A 76 15.44 -7.01 -10.80
C SER A 76 16.52 -6.07 -10.24
N LEU A 77 16.21 -5.33 -9.17
CA LEU A 77 17.20 -4.48 -8.49
C LEU A 77 18.34 -5.31 -7.88
N VAL A 78 18.02 -6.43 -7.23
CA VAL A 78 19.06 -7.28 -6.63
C VAL A 78 19.98 -7.88 -7.70
N ALA A 79 19.41 -8.30 -8.82
CA ALA A 79 20.15 -8.88 -9.94
C ALA A 79 21.09 -7.85 -10.59
N GLU A 80 20.60 -6.63 -10.82
CA GLU A 80 21.33 -5.56 -11.49
C GLU A 80 21.25 -4.27 -10.69
N ARG A 81 22.40 -3.83 -10.16
CA ARG A 81 22.48 -2.60 -9.38
C ARG A 81 22.22 -1.38 -10.27
N PRO A 82 21.33 -0.45 -9.85
CA PRO A 82 21.23 0.86 -10.47
C PRO A 82 22.57 1.59 -10.46
N THR A 83 23.00 2.07 -11.62
CA THR A 83 24.28 2.78 -11.77
C THR A 83 24.14 4.29 -11.78
N ARG A 84 22.92 4.78 -12.03
CA ARG A 84 22.58 6.21 -12.09
C ARG A 84 21.27 6.50 -11.37
N GLY A 85 21.02 7.79 -11.14
CA GLY A 85 19.78 8.26 -10.53
C GLY A 85 19.68 8.05 -9.02
N LEU A 86 18.47 8.25 -8.50
CA LEU A 86 18.11 8.21 -7.09
C LEU A 86 18.38 6.84 -6.46
N LEU A 87 18.18 5.75 -7.21
CA LEU A 87 18.38 4.38 -6.68
C LEU A 87 19.84 3.93 -6.65
N ALA A 88 20.77 4.68 -7.26
CA ALA A 88 22.20 4.35 -7.22
C ALA A 88 22.82 4.57 -5.81
N ASP A 89 22.28 5.52 -5.05
CA ASP A 89 22.62 5.73 -3.63
C ASP A 89 21.71 4.89 -2.73
N THR A 90 22.30 3.95 -2.00
CA THR A 90 21.59 3.06 -1.07
C THR A 90 20.74 3.83 -0.05
N ARG A 91 21.13 5.03 0.38
CA ARG A 91 20.35 5.81 1.36
C ARG A 91 19.02 6.27 0.77
N TRP A 92 19.04 6.74 -0.47
CA TRP A 92 17.83 7.18 -1.17
C TRP A 92 16.93 6.01 -1.55
N LEU A 93 17.52 4.89 -1.98
CA LEU A 93 16.80 3.64 -2.19
C LEU A 93 16.07 3.18 -0.91
N LEU A 94 16.78 3.12 0.23
CA LEU A 94 16.20 2.74 1.51
C LEU A 94 15.13 3.73 1.97
N PHE A 95 15.35 5.03 1.79
CA PHE A 95 14.39 6.07 2.13
C PHE A 95 13.09 5.94 1.33
N ALA A 96 13.17 5.80 0.00
CA ALA A 96 12.00 5.66 -0.85
C ALA A 96 11.20 4.38 -0.53
N ASN A 97 11.89 3.29 -0.21
CA ASN A 97 11.25 2.04 0.23
C ASN A 97 10.61 2.13 1.61
N ALA A 98 11.26 2.81 2.55
CA ALA A 98 10.65 3.09 3.85
C ALA A 98 9.42 3.99 3.69
N LEU A 99 9.49 5.02 2.83
CA LEU A 99 8.38 5.90 2.51
C LEU A 99 7.21 5.16 1.83
N PHE A 100 7.50 4.10 1.07
CA PHE A 100 6.47 3.22 0.50
C PHE A 100 5.86 2.26 1.55
N LEU A 101 6.71 1.49 2.23
CA LEU A 101 6.26 0.35 3.04
C LEU A 101 5.82 0.76 4.45
N LEU A 102 6.48 1.72 5.11
CA LEU A 102 6.14 2.09 6.48
C LEU A 102 4.71 2.67 6.60
N PRO A 103 4.27 3.61 5.75
CA PRO A 103 2.87 4.05 5.76
C PRO A 103 1.89 2.92 5.45
N SER A 104 2.27 1.95 4.61
CA SER A 104 1.46 0.77 4.31
C SER A 104 1.27 -0.14 5.53
N VAL A 105 2.25 -0.22 6.44
CA VAL A 105 2.12 -0.90 7.75
C VAL A 105 1.18 -0.17 8.69
N LEU A 106 1.19 1.17 8.66
CA LEU A 106 0.41 2.00 9.58
C LEU A 106 -1.06 2.14 9.14
N TRP A 107 -1.32 2.05 7.84
CA TRP A 107 -2.65 2.24 7.28
C TRP A 107 -3.74 1.37 7.93
N PRO A 108 -3.58 0.05 8.15
CA PRO A 108 -4.60 -0.78 8.79
C PRO A 108 -5.09 -0.23 10.13
N PHE A 109 -4.16 0.27 10.95
CA PHE A 109 -4.47 0.81 12.27
C PHE A 109 -5.24 2.13 12.17
N ALA A 110 -4.85 3.02 11.25
CA ALA A 110 -5.56 4.27 10.99
C ALA A 110 -6.95 4.02 10.40
N ALA A 111 -7.06 3.09 9.45
CA ALA A 111 -8.33 2.68 8.85
C ALA A 111 -9.26 2.03 9.87
N HIS A 112 -8.73 1.22 10.80
CA HIS A 112 -9.50 0.67 11.90
C HIS A 112 -10.10 1.77 12.78
N LYS A 113 -9.32 2.82 13.09
CA LYS A 113 -9.84 3.96 13.86
C LYS A 113 -10.93 4.73 13.13
N LEU A 114 -10.83 4.85 11.80
CA LEU A 114 -11.93 5.37 10.99
C LEU A 114 -13.17 4.46 11.04
N LEU A 115 -13.02 3.13 11.05
CA LEU A 115 -14.17 2.24 11.18
C LEU A 115 -14.82 2.28 12.57
N GLN A 116 -14.07 2.62 13.62
CA GLN A 116 -14.63 2.83 14.96
C GLN A 116 -15.41 4.13 15.07
N ASP A 117 -15.06 5.14 14.25
CA ASP A 117 -15.71 6.44 14.19
C ASP A 117 -15.76 6.93 12.73
N GLU A 118 -16.74 6.42 11.98
CA GLU A 118 -16.87 6.68 10.54
C GLU A 118 -17.12 8.16 10.21
N THR A 119 -17.47 8.98 11.20
CA THR A 119 -17.73 10.42 11.06
C THR A 119 -16.48 11.27 11.23
N SER A 120 -15.37 10.68 11.69
CA SER A 120 -14.16 11.42 12.00
C SER A 120 -13.36 11.79 10.76
N LEU A 121 -13.43 13.06 10.38
CA LEU A 121 -12.59 13.62 9.31
C LEU A 121 -11.09 13.46 9.62
N LEU A 122 -10.70 13.54 10.89
CA LEU A 122 -9.31 13.33 11.31
C LEU A 122 -8.82 11.93 10.92
N TRP A 123 -9.57 10.88 11.26
CA TRP A 123 -9.17 9.51 10.94
C TRP A 123 -9.24 9.23 9.43
N ALA A 124 -10.16 9.84 8.71
CA ALA A 124 -10.20 9.78 7.25
C ALA A 124 -8.96 10.42 6.62
N ILE A 125 -8.52 11.58 7.09
CA ILE A 125 -7.30 12.26 6.61
C ILE A 125 -6.06 11.45 6.98
N LEU A 126 -5.94 10.96 8.21
CA LEU A 126 -4.77 10.21 8.67
C LEU A 126 -4.58 8.90 7.89
N SER A 127 -5.66 8.13 7.72
CA SER A 127 -5.63 6.90 6.90
C SER A 127 -5.32 7.20 5.43
N SER A 128 -5.94 8.22 4.84
CA SER A 128 -5.64 8.65 3.46
C SER A 128 -4.19 9.11 3.29
N SER A 129 -3.65 9.82 4.28
CA SER A 129 -2.27 10.30 4.27
C SER A 129 -1.27 9.14 4.25
N CYS A 130 -1.56 8.04 4.95
CA CYS A 130 -0.73 6.83 4.85
C CYS A 130 -0.68 6.30 3.41
N LEU A 131 -1.82 6.23 2.72
CA LEU A 131 -1.89 5.74 1.34
C LEU A 131 -1.16 6.67 0.37
N TRP A 132 -1.32 7.99 0.51
CA TRP A 132 -0.63 8.97 -0.33
C TRP A 132 0.89 9.01 -0.10
N LEU A 133 1.35 8.85 1.15
CA LEU A 133 2.78 8.71 1.42
C LEU A 133 3.35 7.44 0.77
N ALA A 134 2.62 6.32 0.85
CA ALA A 134 2.99 5.10 0.16
C ALA A 134 3.07 5.32 -1.37
N ALA A 135 2.08 5.99 -1.97
CA ALA A 135 2.06 6.34 -3.38
C ALA A 135 3.26 7.21 -3.79
N ILE A 136 3.62 8.22 -3.00
CA ILE A 136 4.80 9.05 -3.25
C ILE A 136 6.08 8.21 -3.20
N GLY A 137 6.24 7.35 -2.19
CA GLY A 137 7.38 6.44 -2.09
C GLY A 137 7.49 5.54 -3.32
N LEU A 138 6.39 4.94 -3.76
CA LEU A 138 6.36 4.11 -4.96
C LEU A 138 6.70 4.91 -6.22
N LEU A 139 6.19 6.13 -6.39
CA LEU A 139 6.51 6.98 -7.53
C LEU A 139 8.00 7.36 -7.56
N MET A 140 8.64 7.56 -6.40
CA MET A 140 10.09 7.75 -6.32
C MET A 140 10.85 6.51 -6.78
N LEU A 141 10.40 5.31 -6.38
CA LEU A 141 11.01 4.05 -6.82
C LEU A 141 10.85 3.84 -8.33
N ILE A 142 9.69 4.18 -8.89
CA ILE A 142 9.44 4.12 -10.34
C ILE A 142 10.33 5.12 -11.07
N GLY A 143 10.32 6.40 -10.65
CA GLY A 143 11.13 7.44 -11.27
C GLY A 143 12.61 7.08 -11.28
N GLY A 144 13.13 6.61 -10.14
CA GLY A 144 14.52 6.18 -10.05
C GLY A 144 14.85 4.90 -10.84
N THR A 145 13.85 4.07 -11.17
CA THR A 145 14.03 2.93 -12.09
C THR A 145 14.28 3.42 -13.52
N PHE A 146 13.55 4.46 -13.95
CA PHE A 146 13.69 5.05 -15.29
C PHE A 146 14.98 5.87 -15.50
N GLU A 147 15.60 6.34 -14.43
CA GLU A 147 16.86 7.10 -14.52
C GLU A 147 18.05 6.24 -14.97
N ASP A 148 18.00 4.91 -14.75
CA ASP A 148 19.10 4.00 -15.10
C ASP A 148 19.06 3.53 -16.56
N ASN A 149 17.94 3.72 -17.29
CA ASN A 149 17.74 3.32 -18.70
C ASN A 149 18.03 1.83 -18.98
N ARG A 150 17.77 0.97 -17.99
CA ARG A 150 18.05 -0.48 -18.02
C ARG A 150 16.85 -1.29 -17.56
N GLU A 151 15.66 -0.81 -17.87
CA GLU A 151 14.44 -1.36 -17.31
C GLU A 151 14.11 -2.71 -17.95
N SER A 152 14.01 -3.76 -17.13
CA SER A 152 13.45 -5.03 -17.63
C SER A 152 11.95 -4.85 -17.93
N PRO A 153 11.44 -5.31 -19.08
CA PRO A 153 10.02 -5.20 -19.42
C PRO A 153 9.09 -5.80 -18.36
N GLN A 154 9.53 -6.89 -17.72
CA GLN A 154 8.79 -7.55 -16.66
C GLN A 154 8.69 -6.67 -15.41
N ALA A 155 9.76 -5.97 -15.03
CA ALA A 155 9.73 -5.03 -13.92
C ALA A 155 8.84 -3.82 -14.22
N LEU A 156 8.83 -3.32 -15.46
CA LEU A 156 7.95 -2.22 -15.88
C LEU A 156 6.47 -2.59 -15.78
N VAL A 157 6.08 -3.77 -16.29
CA VAL A 157 4.70 -4.27 -16.16
C VAL A 157 4.34 -4.45 -14.69
N GLY A 158 5.26 -4.99 -13.88
CA GLY A 158 5.06 -5.13 -12.45
C GLY A 158 4.84 -3.80 -11.72
N LEU A 159 5.66 -2.80 -12.03
CA LEU A 159 5.52 -1.44 -11.49
C LEU A 159 4.22 -0.76 -11.94
N LEU A 160 3.75 -1.02 -13.16
CA LEU A 160 2.48 -0.48 -13.66
C LEU A 160 1.28 -1.02 -12.87
N PHE A 161 1.24 -2.34 -12.61
CA PHE A 161 0.17 -2.90 -11.79
C PHE A 161 0.27 -2.40 -10.35
N THR A 162 1.48 -2.35 -9.79
CA THR A 162 1.72 -1.85 -8.43
C THR A 162 1.27 -0.39 -8.31
N SER A 163 1.58 0.47 -9.28
CA SER A 163 1.20 1.88 -9.26
C SER A 163 -0.30 2.08 -9.46
N THR A 164 -0.93 1.28 -10.31
CA THR A 164 -2.40 1.31 -10.48
C THR A 164 -3.09 1.03 -9.15
N VAL A 165 -2.61 0.03 -8.41
CA VAL A 165 -3.15 -0.30 -7.08
C VAL A 165 -2.89 0.83 -6.09
N VAL A 166 -1.61 1.16 -5.85
CA VAL A 166 -1.22 2.03 -4.75
C VAL A 166 -1.63 3.49 -4.99
N VAL A 167 -1.54 3.97 -6.23
CA VAL A 167 -1.86 5.37 -6.55
C VAL A 167 -3.34 5.54 -6.84
N VAL A 168 -3.93 4.69 -7.69
CA VAL A 168 -5.31 4.89 -8.16
C VAL A 168 -6.31 4.25 -7.21
N ALA A 169 -6.17 2.95 -6.91
CA ALA A 169 -7.16 2.26 -6.06
C ALA A 169 -7.04 2.71 -4.59
N ASP A 170 -5.86 2.62 -4.01
CA ASP A 170 -5.63 2.95 -2.60
C ASP A 170 -5.54 4.47 -2.41
N GLY A 171 -4.60 5.13 -3.08
CA GLY A 171 -4.37 6.57 -2.95
C GLY A 171 -5.61 7.40 -3.29
N ALA A 172 -6.13 7.32 -4.51
CA ALA A 172 -7.27 8.13 -4.94
C ALA A 172 -8.62 7.51 -4.51
N GLY A 173 -8.87 6.25 -4.88
CA GLY A 173 -10.17 5.60 -4.71
C GLY A 173 -10.59 5.46 -3.26
N TRP A 174 -9.75 4.81 -2.44
CA TRP A 174 -10.05 4.58 -1.03
C TRP A 174 -10.12 5.90 -0.26
N SER A 175 -9.17 6.82 -0.47
CA SER A 175 -9.19 8.13 0.20
C SER A 175 -10.43 8.95 -0.15
N ALA A 176 -10.85 8.97 -1.43
CA ALA A 176 -12.06 9.67 -1.83
C ALA A 176 -13.29 9.11 -1.11
N LEU A 177 -13.40 7.78 -1.00
CA LEU A 177 -14.50 7.12 -0.31
C LEU A 177 -14.49 7.40 1.21
N ALA A 178 -13.31 7.35 1.84
CA ALA A 178 -13.15 7.65 3.27
C ALA A 178 -13.53 9.10 3.59
N ILE A 179 -13.05 10.06 2.81
CA ILE A 179 -13.37 11.48 2.99
C ILE A 179 -14.85 11.74 2.71
N TYR A 180 -15.40 11.15 1.64
CA TYR A 180 -16.82 11.29 1.31
C TYR A 180 -17.70 10.84 2.48
N ARG A 181 -17.41 9.68 3.08
CA ARG A 181 -18.17 9.17 4.24
C ARG A 181 -18.07 10.11 5.44
N ALA A 182 -16.85 10.52 5.80
CA ALA A 182 -16.65 11.40 6.95
C ALA A 182 -17.35 12.77 6.78
N VAL A 183 -17.38 13.31 5.55
CA VAL A 183 -18.03 14.61 5.27
C VAL A 183 -19.54 14.48 5.11
N HIS A 184 -20.06 13.44 4.46
CA HIS A 184 -21.49 13.29 4.21
C HIS A 184 -22.29 13.26 5.52
N HIS A 185 -21.74 12.67 6.58
CA HIS A 185 -22.34 12.67 7.92
C HIS A 185 -22.36 14.05 8.61
N LEU A 186 -21.56 15.02 8.17
CA LEU A 186 -21.59 16.39 8.71
C LEU A 186 -22.67 17.26 8.07
N VAL A 187 -23.20 16.84 6.92
CA VAL A 187 -24.13 17.64 6.10
C VAL A 187 -25.57 17.13 6.19
N THR A 188 -25.78 15.90 6.68
CA THR A 188 -27.10 15.27 6.90
C THR A 188 -27.41 15.10 8.36
#